data_AF-A0A2N5SS83-F1
#
_entry.id   AF-A0A2N5SS83-F1
#
_cell.length_a   1.000
_cell.length_b   1.000
_cell.length_c   1.000
_cell.angle_alpha   90.00
_cell.angle_beta   90.00
_cell.angle_gamma   90.00
#
_symmetry.space_group_name_H-M   'P 1'
#
loop_
_entity.id
_entity.type
_entity.pdbx_description
1 polymer ?
#
loop_
_entity_poly.entity_id
_entity_poly.type
_entity_poly.pdbx_seq_one_letter_code
_entity_poly.pdbx_strand_id
1 'polypeptide(L)'
;MGEVGGCAKSKVPNDAINEVTPASSDVPSSCAATEDSSVHSGGRPEGSKAAKKRKNDDVSISDLIKGQHDLLEISRNKQRVFQSFTDDIVMSKDLSNMDDKTREYFLAKRKLAMKRLKFD
;
A
#
# COMPACT_ATOMS: atom_id res chain seq x y z
N MET A 1 50.10 4.54 34.11
CA MET A 1 50.78 3.55 33.26
C MET A 1 50.03 2.25 33.45
N GLY A 2 49.37 1.59 32.51
CA GLY A 2 49.15 1.76 31.07
C GLY A 2 48.42 0.50 30.60
N GLU A 3 47.51 0.66 29.63
CA GLU A 3 47.12 -0.27 28.55
C GLU A 3 46.39 -1.61 28.91
N VAL A 4 45.13 -1.84 28.50
CA VAL A 4 44.53 -2.17 27.16
C VAL A 4 44.41 -3.69 26.92
N GLY A 5 43.20 -4.11 26.53
CA GLY A 5 42.93 -5.35 25.77
C GLY A 5 42.16 -6.40 26.58
N GLY A 6 41.07 -7.00 26.13
CA GLY A 6 40.33 -6.93 24.87
C GLY A 6 39.20 -7.96 24.94
N CYS A 7 37.98 -7.56 24.56
CA CYS A 7 36.82 -8.45 24.46
C CYS A 7 37.02 -9.50 23.36
N ALA A 8 36.90 -10.79 23.69
CA ALA A 8 36.69 -11.84 22.71
C ALA A 8 35.18 -12.10 22.55
N LYS A 9 34.59 -11.58 21.47
CA LYS A 9 33.27 -12.01 20.97
C LYS A 9 33.49 -13.02 19.84
N SER A 10 32.77 -14.14 19.88
CA SER A 10 32.77 -15.12 18.79
C SER A 10 31.44 -15.11 18.00
N LYS A 11 31.61 -14.97 16.68
CA LYS A 11 30.91 -15.61 15.54
C LYS A 11 29.59 -15.00 14.99
N VAL A 12 29.73 -14.52 13.74
CA VAL A 12 28.84 -13.93 12.71
C VAL A 12 28.20 -15.13 11.91
N PRO A 13 27.05 -15.07 11.16
CA PRO A 13 26.79 -14.07 10.11
C PRO A 13 25.36 -13.60 9.78
N ASN A 14 25.37 -12.46 9.07
CA ASN A 14 24.27 -11.66 8.57
C ASN A 14 23.61 -12.28 7.32
N ASP A 15 22.29 -12.31 7.25
CA ASP A 15 21.54 -12.48 6.00
C ASP A 15 21.06 -11.11 5.52
N ALA A 16 21.79 -10.56 4.54
CA ALA A 16 21.44 -9.34 3.85
C ALA A 16 20.61 -9.66 2.60
N ILE A 17 19.46 -9.01 2.57
CA ILE A 17 18.45 -8.84 1.54
C ILE A 17 19.05 -8.61 0.13
N ASN A 18 18.58 -9.38 -0.86
CA ASN A 18 18.97 -9.27 -2.26
C ASN A 18 18.45 -7.95 -2.88
N GLU A 19 19.36 -7.06 -3.27
CA GLU A 19 19.09 -5.91 -4.13
C GLU A 19 19.64 -6.19 -5.54
N VAL A 20 18.77 -6.10 -6.55
CA VAL A 20 19.10 -6.35 -7.97
C VAL A 20 19.72 -5.09 -8.58
N THR A 21 21.03 -5.14 -8.82
CA THR A 21 21.78 -4.12 -9.57
C THR A 21 21.55 -4.30 -11.08
N PRO A 22 21.15 -3.26 -11.86
CA PRO A 22 21.10 -3.37 -13.31
C PRO A 22 22.49 -3.19 -13.92
N ALA A 23 22.83 -4.08 -14.86
CA ALA A 23 24.12 -4.12 -15.56
C ALA A 23 24.36 -2.86 -16.41
N SER A 24 25.51 -2.22 -16.19
CA SER A 24 26.05 -1.14 -17.01
C SER A 24 26.72 -1.75 -18.25
N SER A 25 26.23 -1.44 -19.45
CA SER A 25 26.85 -1.86 -20.71
C SER A 25 27.93 -0.88 -21.13
N ASP A 26 29.19 -1.30 -21.06
CA ASP A 26 30.34 -0.61 -21.64
C ASP A 26 30.29 -0.64 -23.17
N VAL A 27 30.41 0.53 -23.81
CA VAL A 27 30.63 0.65 -25.26
C VAL A 27 32.01 1.29 -25.47
N PRO A 28 32.91 0.68 -26.27
CA PRO A 28 34.28 1.11 -26.34
C PRO A 28 34.45 2.39 -27.19
N SER A 29 35.28 3.28 -26.66
CA SER A 29 35.79 4.49 -27.29
C SER A 29 36.70 4.14 -28.49
N SER A 30 36.43 4.73 -29.65
CA SER A 30 37.35 4.72 -30.81
C SER A 30 37.73 6.15 -31.18
N CYS A 31 39.03 6.39 -31.21
CA CYS A 31 39.72 7.64 -31.46
C CYS A 31 39.56 8.16 -32.90
N ALA A 32 39.55 9.49 -33.05
CA ALA A 32 40.29 10.19 -34.12
C ALA A 32 40.39 11.68 -33.80
N ALA A 33 41.61 12.20 -33.78
CA ALA A 33 41.91 13.62 -33.65
C ALA A 33 41.51 14.39 -34.92
N THR A 34 41.08 15.64 -34.77
CA THR A 34 41.22 16.66 -35.82
C THR A 34 41.17 18.05 -35.21
N GLU A 35 42.15 18.83 -35.63
CA GLU A 35 42.53 20.16 -35.20
C GLU A 35 41.49 21.23 -35.62
N ASP A 36 41.52 22.36 -34.89
CA ASP A 36 41.08 23.71 -35.23
C ASP A 36 39.98 23.93 -36.31
N SER A 37 38.82 24.42 -35.87
CA SER A 37 38.02 25.34 -36.69
C SER A 37 37.17 26.27 -35.84
N SER A 38 37.57 27.53 -35.90
CA SER A 38 36.81 28.75 -35.75
C SER A 38 35.31 28.68 -36.11
N VAL A 39 34.58 29.62 -35.50
CA VAL A 39 33.24 30.16 -35.85
C VAL A 39 32.03 29.53 -35.15
N HIS A 40 31.61 30.25 -34.09
CA HIS A 40 30.23 30.65 -33.79
C HIS A 40 29.20 29.53 -33.56
N SER A 41 28.85 29.30 -32.31
CA SER A 41 27.52 28.79 -31.98
C SER A 41 26.98 29.54 -30.78
N GLY A 42 25.89 30.26 -31.03
CA GLY A 42 25.26 31.17 -30.10
C GLY A 42 25.02 30.53 -28.74
N GLY A 43 25.29 31.31 -27.69
CA GLY A 43 24.93 30.94 -26.33
C GLY A 43 23.48 30.49 -26.28
N ARG A 44 23.28 29.24 -25.85
CA ARG A 44 21.95 28.67 -25.62
C ARG A 44 21.20 29.63 -24.69
N PRO A 45 20.03 30.19 -25.09
CA PRO A 45 19.29 31.06 -24.20
C PRO A 45 18.95 30.25 -22.95
N GLU A 46 19.34 30.78 -21.80
CA GLU A 46 19.08 30.15 -20.51
C GLU A 46 17.56 30.11 -20.31
N GLY A 47 17.01 28.89 -20.37
CA GLY A 47 15.58 28.67 -20.27
C GLY A 47 15.10 29.07 -18.88
N SER A 48 14.34 30.17 -18.80
CA SER A 48 13.69 30.60 -17.56
C SER A 48 12.57 29.61 -17.21
N LYS A 49 12.89 28.58 -16.43
CA LYS A 49 11.88 27.69 -15.83
C LYS A 49 11.20 28.46 -14.70
N ALA A 50 10.05 29.05 -14.98
CA ALA A 50 9.17 29.53 -13.91
C ALA A 50 8.76 28.33 -13.05
N ALA A 51 9.13 28.33 -11.77
CA ALA A 51 8.68 27.33 -10.82
C ALA A 51 7.16 27.39 -10.72
N LYS A 52 6.47 26.34 -11.17
CA LYS A 52 5.02 26.22 -11.05
C LYS A 52 4.66 26.17 -9.56
N LYS A 53 4.12 27.27 -9.02
CA LYS A 53 3.62 27.30 -7.64
C LYS A 53 2.52 26.25 -7.52
N ARG A 54 2.71 25.30 -6.60
CA ARG A 54 1.64 24.38 -6.21
C ARG A 54 0.55 25.22 -5.52
N LYS A 55 -0.69 25.07 -5.95
CA LYS A 55 -1.82 25.53 -5.17
C LYS A 55 -1.91 24.57 -3.98
N ASN A 56 -1.64 25.06 -2.78
CA ASN A 56 -2.02 24.32 -1.57
C ASN A 56 -3.52 24.54 -1.43
N ASP A 57 -4.31 23.48 -1.58
CA ASP A 57 -5.67 23.47 -1.10
C ASP A 57 -5.58 23.46 0.43
N ASP A 58 -5.86 24.60 1.06
CA ASP A 58 -5.88 24.70 2.53
C ASP A 58 -7.08 23.89 3.03
N VAL A 59 -6.83 22.64 3.40
CA VAL A 59 -7.82 21.79 4.06
C VAL A 59 -7.84 22.17 5.54
N SER A 60 -8.98 22.64 6.02
CA SER A 60 -9.13 22.96 7.45
C SER A 60 -9.05 21.67 8.29
N ILE A 61 -8.52 21.77 9.52
CA ILE A 61 -8.46 20.63 10.44
C ILE A 61 -9.87 20.05 10.70
N SER A 62 -10.89 20.92 10.73
CA SER A 62 -12.30 20.50 10.83
C SER A 62 -12.76 19.63 9.65
N ASP A 63 -12.38 19.99 8.42
CA ASP A 63 -12.75 19.21 7.24
C ASP A 63 -12.06 17.84 7.25
N LEU A 64 -10.81 17.78 7.73
CA LEU A 64 -10.08 16.52 7.90
C LEU A 64 -10.77 15.60 8.92
N ILE A 65 -11.13 16.13 10.09
CA ILE A 65 -11.82 15.37 11.14
C ILE A 65 -13.17 14.87 10.64
N LYS A 66 -13.94 15.72 9.96
CA LYS A 66 -15.22 15.34 9.36
C LYS A 66 -15.04 14.24 8.32
N GLY A 67 -14.07 14.37 7.42
CA GLY A 67 -13.78 13.35 6.41
C GLY A 67 -13.43 11.99 7.02
N GLN A 68 -12.66 11.97 8.12
CA GLN A 68 -12.36 10.73 8.84
C GLN A 68 -13.59 10.12 9.50
N HIS A 69 -14.46 10.94 10.10
CA HIS A 69 -15.71 10.49 10.69
C HIS A 69 -16.62 9.86 9.62
N ASP A 70 -16.82 10.56 8.50
CA ASP A 70 -17.65 10.10 7.39
C ASP A 70 -17.11 8.78 6.81
N LEU A 71 -15.80 8.63 6.71
CA LEU A 71 -15.18 7.39 6.24
C LEU A 71 -15.44 6.22 7.20
N LEU A 72 -15.36 6.45 8.51
CA LEU A 72 -15.68 5.44 9.53
C LEU A 72 -17.15 5.06 9.49
N GLU A 73 -18.05 6.03 9.32
CA GLU A 73 -19.48 5.80 9.19
C GLU A 73 -19.80 4.95 7.95
N ILE A 74 -19.24 5.29 6.80
CA ILE A 74 -19.39 4.51 5.56
C ILE A 74 -18.88 3.08 5.77
N SER A 75 -17.73 2.91 6.43
CA SER A 75 -17.16 1.59 6.70
C SER A 75 -18.09 0.73 7.57
N ARG A 76 -18.60 1.29 8.67
CA ARG A 76 -19.57 0.61 9.54
C ARG A 76 -20.86 0.26 8.82
N ASN A 77 -21.38 1.19 8.01
CA ASN A 77 -22.61 0.94 7.26
C ASN A 77 -22.43 -0.17 6.22
N LYS A 78 -21.30 -0.18 5.49
CA LYS A 78 -20.96 -1.28 4.57
C LYS A 78 -20.89 -2.61 5.31
N GLN A 79 -20.25 -2.65 6.47
CA GLN A 79 -20.18 -3.88 7.28
C GLN A 79 -21.58 -4.38 7.67
N ARG A 80 -22.48 -3.47 8.10
CA ARG A 80 -23.87 -3.82 8.45
C ARG A 80 -24.62 -4.40 7.25
N VAL A 81 -24.53 -3.77 6.09
CA VAL A 81 -25.18 -4.23 4.85
C VAL A 81 -24.66 -5.60 4.41
N PHE A 82 -23.35 -5.84 4.50
CA PHE A 82 -22.81 -7.16 4.19
C PHE A 82 -23.29 -8.23 5.18
N GLN A 83 -23.42 -7.87 6.46
CA GLN A 83 -23.92 -8.79 7.47
C GLN A 83 -25.39 -9.15 7.21
N SER A 84 -26.24 -8.17 6.91
CA SER A 84 -27.65 -8.42 6.59
C SER A 84 -27.79 -9.29 5.33
N PHE A 85 -27.03 -8.96 4.28
CA PHE A 85 -27.01 -9.75 3.04
C PHE A 85 -26.62 -11.22 3.29
N THR A 86 -25.62 -11.46 4.13
CA THR A 86 -25.19 -12.82 4.49
C THR A 86 -26.27 -13.55 5.28
N ASP A 87 -26.91 -12.86 6.23
CA ASP A 87 -27.98 -13.41 7.05
C ASP A 87 -29.20 -13.75 6.16
N ASP A 88 -29.54 -12.94 5.16
CA ASP A 88 -30.59 -13.22 4.17
C ASP A 88 -30.31 -14.47 3.32
N ILE A 89 -29.06 -14.67 2.89
CA ILE A 89 -28.64 -15.89 2.19
C ILE A 89 -28.84 -17.12 3.09
N VAL A 90 -28.44 -17.03 4.36
CA VAL A 90 -28.60 -18.11 5.34
C VAL A 90 -30.09 -18.41 5.59
N MET A 91 -30.93 -17.38 5.64
CA MET A 91 -32.36 -17.53 5.84
C MET A 91 -33.06 -18.13 4.60
N SER A 92 -32.65 -17.77 3.38
CA SER A 92 -33.28 -18.24 2.14
C SER A 92 -32.86 -19.64 1.68
N LYS A 93 -31.75 -20.19 2.18
CA LYS A 93 -31.21 -21.49 1.75
C LYS A 93 -32.16 -22.66 2.00
N ASP A 94 -32.52 -23.46 0.98
CA ASP A 94 -33.23 -24.72 1.21
C ASP A 94 -32.32 -25.75 1.90
N LEU A 95 -32.85 -26.39 2.96
CA LEU A 95 -32.12 -27.36 3.79
C LEU A 95 -32.67 -28.78 3.65
N SER A 96 -33.70 -28.99 2.84
CA SER A 96 -34.45 -30.26 2.77
C SER A 96 -33.59 -31.43 2.27
N ASN A 97 -32.68 -31.15 1.33
CA ASN A 97 -31.82 -32.14 0.69
C ASN A 97 -30.38 -32.17 1.25
N MET A 98 -30.14 -31.63 2.44
CA MET A 98 -28.82 -31.61 3.06
C MET A 98 -28.64 -32.73 4.09
N ASP A 99 -27.39 -33.16 4.28
CA ASP A 99 -27.02 -34.08 5.35
C ASP A 99 -27.31 -33.46 6.74
N ASP A 100 -27.49 -34.31 7.74
CA ASP A 100 -27.93 -33.88 9.07
C ASP A 100 -26.97 -32.86 9.71
N LYS A 101 -25.65 -33.04 9.53
CA LYS A 101 -24.64 -32.15 10.13
C LYS A 101 -24.68 -30.77 9.48
N THR A 102 -24.77 -30.71 8.16
CA THR A 102 -24.89 -29.43 7.44
C THR A 102 -26.22 -28.75 7.74
N ARG A 103 -27.31 -29.51 7.84
CA ARG A 103 -28.63 -28.99 8.22
C ARG A 103 -28.61 -28.34 9.60
N GLU A 104 -28.04 -29.02 10.60
CA GLU A 104 -27.88 -28.48 11.95
C GLU A 104 -27.06 -27.19 11.98
N TYR A 105 -25.96 -27.14 11.23
CA TYR A 105 -25.13 -25.95 11.09
C TYR A 105 -25.93 -24.74 10.58
N PHE A 106 -26.68 -24.89 9.49
CA PHE A 106 -27.47 -23.79 8.93
C PHE A 106 -28.64 -23.40 9.83
N LEU A 107 -29.28 -24.35 10.53
CA LEU A 107 -30.30 -24.04 11.53
C LEU A 107 -29.74 -23.20 12.68
N ALA A 108 -28.54 -23.54 13.18
CA ALA A 108 -27.86 -22.75 14.20
C ALA A 108 -27.54 -21.33 13.69
N LYS A 109 -27.09 -21.20 12.43
CA LYS A 109 -26.85 -19.90 11.78
C LYS A 109 -28.13 -19.08 11.61
N ARG A 110 -29.24 -19.68 11.19
CA ARG A 110 -30.56 -19.02 11.12
C ARG A 110 -31.01 -18.51 12.48
N LYS A 111 -30.84 -19.31 13.54
CA LYS A 111 -31.18 -18.89 14.91
C LYS A 111 -30.35 -17.68 15.34
N LEU A 112 -29.07 -17.63 14.95
CA LEU A 112 -28.21 -16.48 15.22
C LEU A 112 -28.63 -15.24 14.42
N ALA A 113 -28.91 -15.38 13.13
CA ALA A 113 -29.43 -14.32 12.27
C ALA A 113 -30.74 -13.74 12.81
N MET A 114 -31.70 -14.59 13.18
CA MET A 114 -32.96 -14.17 13.78
C MET A 114 -32.79 -13.44 15.12
N LYS A 115 -31.77 -13.80 15.92
CA LYS A 115 -31.48 -13.05 17.15
C LYS A 115 -31.01 -11.64 16.80
N ARG A 116 -30.06 -11.51 15.88
CA ARG A 116 -29.54 -10.19 15.46
C ARG A 116 -30.67 -9.30 14.94
N LEU A 117 -31.57 -9.84 14.14
CA LEU A 117 -32.72 -9.12 13.60
C LEU A 117 -33.74 -8.65 14.66
N LYS A 118 -33.75 -9.23 15.86
CA LYS A 118 -34.61 -8.82 16.98
C LYS A 118 -34.00 -7.73 17.86
N PHE A 119 -32.69 -7.46 17.69
CA PHE A 119 -31.94 -6.48 18.48
C PHE A 119 -31.48 -5.26 17.65
N ASP A 120 -31.78 -5.24 16.35
CA ASP A 120 -31.76 -4.03 15.50
C ASP A 120 -33.11 -3.30 15.58
#